data_AF-A0A7C1N4C2-F1
#
_entry.id   AF-A0A7C1N4C2-F1
#
_cell.length_a   1.000
_cell.length_b   1.000
_cell.length_c   1.000
_cell.angle_alpha   90.00
_cell.angle_beta   90.00
_cell.angle_gamma   90.00
#
_symmetry.space_group_name_H-M   'P 1'
#
loop_
_entity.id
_entity.type
_entity.pdbx_description
1 polymer ?
#
loop_
_entity_poly.entity_id
_entity_poly.type
_entity_poly.pdbx_seq_one_letter_code
_entity_poly.pdbx_strand_id
1 'polypeptide(L)'
;MASISFLLSTWSIYVFHLSVTLLIMAALVAVAKVTFDKVGFAFLACSILKMFASVVFLIPLITADQASKIPDAISFFVPYFIYLGLDTYFTLRLLAQKKDQ
;
A
#
# COMPACT_ATOMS: atom_id res chain seq x y z
N MET A 1 -25.85 5.22 11.11
CA MET A 1 -24.74 4.62 11.87
C MET A 1 -24.48 3.21 11.37
N ALA A 2 -23.94 3.07 10.16
CA ALA A 2 -23.64 1.78 9.56
C ALA A 2 -22.11 1.56 9.59
N SER A 3 -21.69 0.32 9.86
CA SER A 3 -20.46 -0.30 9.32
C SER A 3 -19.06 0.12 9.83
N ILE A 4 -18.86 0.44 11.12
CA ILE A 4 -17.48 0.45 11.69
C ILE A 4 -16.90 -0.98 11.74
N SER A 5 -17.74 -2.01 11.91
CA SER A 5 -17.32 -3.42 11.97
C SER A 5 -16.71 -3.94 10.66
N PHE A 6 -17.05 -3.36 9.50
CA PHE A 6 -16.50 -3.80 8.22
C PHE A 6 -15.05 -3.33 8.04
N LEU A 7 -14.74 -2.10 8.43
CA LEU A 7 -13.39 -1.52 8.30
C LEU A 7 -12.37 -2.17 9.23
N LEU A 8 -12.81 -2.70 10.38
CA LEU A 8 -11.95 -3.37 11.35
C LEU A 8 -11.81 -4.88 11.12
N SER A 9 -12.55 -5.45 10.16
CA SER A 9 -12.37 -6.86 9.80
C SER A 9 -11.00 -7.05 9.15
N THR A 10 -10.30 -8.12 9.52
CA THR A 10 -9.00 -8.49 8.93
C THR A 10 -9.07 -8.52 7.41
N TRP A 11 -10.24 -8.91 6.85
CA TRP A 11 -10.49 -8.90 5.41
C TRP A 11 -10.35 -7.51 4.77
N SER A 12 -10.83 -6.46 5.44
CA SER A 12 -10.74 -5.09 4.94
C SER A 12 -9.30 -4.58 4.87
N ILE A 13 -8.41 -5.06 5.75
CA ILE A 13 -6.98 -4.72 5.73
C ILE A 13 -6.33 -5.23 4.43
N TYR A 14 -6.58 -6.51 4.09
CA TYR A 14 -6.05 -7.11 2.86
C TYR A 14 -6.60 -6.44 1.61
N VAL A 15 -7.91 -6.20 1.56
CA VAL A 15 -8.56 -5.52 0.43
C VAL A 15 -8.00 -4.11 0.27
N PHE A 16 -7.85 -3.36 1.36
CA PHE A 16 -7.26 -2.02 1.34
C PHE A 16 -5.85 -2.03 0.74
N HIS A 17 -4.94 -2.86 1.26
CA HIS A 17 -3.57 -2.91 0.75
C HIS A 17 -3.50 -3.38 -0.70
N LEU A 18 -4.32 -4.36 -1.08
CA LEU A 18 -4.42 -4.84 -2.46
C LEU A 18 -4.89 -3.72 -3.40
N SER A 19 -5.97 -3.02 -3.05
CA SER A 19 -6.51 -1.92 -3.85
C SER A 19 -5.50 -0.80 -4.02
N VAL A 20 -4.81 -0.40 -2.94
CA VAL A 20 -3.78 0.63 -3.01
C VAL A 20 -2.62 0.17 -3.90
N THR A 21 -2.13 -1.06 -3.77
CA THR A 21 -1.06 -1.59 -4.62
C THR A 21 -1.45 -1.61 -6.10
N LEU A 22 -2.67 -2.02 -6.44
CA LEU A 22 -3.16 -1.96 -7.82
C LEU A 22 -3.20 -0.53 -8.36
N LEU A 23 -3.63 0.44 -7.55
CA LEU A 23 -3.62 1.86 -7.91
C LEU A 23 -2.20 2.38 -8.14
N ILE A 24 -1.24 2.00 -7.29
CA ILE A 24 0.17 2.37 -7.46
C ILE A 24 0.71 1.78 -8.76
N MET A 25 0.50 0.49 -9.01
CA MET A 25 0.96 -0.15 -10.26
C MET A 25 0.36 0.55 -11.49
N ALA A 26 -0.93 0.86 -11.47
CA ALA A 26 -1.59 1.59 -12.57
C ALA A 26 -1.02 3.00 -12.76
N ALA A 27 -0.80 3.75 -11.66
CA ALA A 27 -0.22 5.08 -11.69
C ALA A 27 1.22 5.06 -12.25
N LEU A 28 2.03 4.08 -11.85
CA LEU A 28 3.39 3.92 -12.35
C LEU A 28 3.44 3.62 -13.84
N VAL A 29 2.56 2.74 -14.33
CA VAL A 29 2.44 2.48 -15.77
C VAL A 29 1.98 3.72 -16.53
N ALA A 30 1.05 4.49 -15.98
CA ALA A 30 0.60 5.75 -16.59
C ALA A 30 1.75 6.78 -16.67
N VAL A 31 2.52 6.94 -15.60
CA VAL A 31 3.70 7.83 -15.58
C VAL A 31 4.77 7.33 -16.54
N ALA A 32 5.03 6.02 -16.60
CA ALA A 32 6.01 5.43 -17.50
C ALA A 32 5.71 5.71 -18.98
N LYS A 33 4.42 5.73 -19.36
CA LYS A 33 3.97 6.07 -20.72
C LYS A 33 4.19 7.53 -21.10
N VAL A 34 4.21 8.45 -20.13
CA VAL A 34 4.32 9.89 -20.37
C VAL A 34 5.76 10.38 -20.17
N THR A 35 6.37 10.02 -19.03
CA THR A 35 7.75 10.38 -18.68
C THR A 35 8.39 9.26 -17.86
N PHE A 36 9.06 8.33 -18.54
CA PHE A 36 9.70 7.19 -17.90
C PHE A 36 10.73 7.59 -16.82
N ASP A 37 11.48 8.67 -17.04
CA ASP A 37 12.51 9.15 -16.09
C ASP A 37 11.95 9.54 -14.72
N LYS A 38 10.64 9.77 -14.62
CA LYS A 38 9.98 10.17 -13.38
C LYS A 38 9.31 9.01 -12.64
N VAL A 39 9.39 7.77 -13.14
CA VAL A 39 8.75 6.60 -12.52
C VAL A 39 9.22 6.37 -11.08
N GLY A 40 10.52 6.54 -10.80
CA GLY A 40 11.06 6.43 -9.44
C GLY A 40 10.50 7.50 -8.49
N PHE A 41 10.39 8.76 -8.96
CA PHE A 41 9.78 9.84 -8.18
C PHE A 41 8.29 9.61 -7.95
N ALA A 42 7.57 9.09 -8.95
CA ALA A 42 6.17 8.72 -8.80
C ALA A 42 5.98 7.59 -7.78
N PHE A 43 6.85 6.59 -7.77
CA PHE A 43 6.84 5.53 -6.77
C PHE A 43 7.07 6.07 -5.35
N LEU A 44 8.02 6.98 -5.17
CA LEU A 44 8.27 7.64 -3.88
C LEU A 44 7.04 8.41 -3.39
N ALA A 45 6.44 9.24 -4.25
CA ALA A 45 5.24 10.00 -3.91
C ALA A 45 4.05 9.09 -3.56
N CYS A 46 3.83 8.04 -4.35
CA CYS A 46 2.80 7.04 -4.10
C CYS A 46 3.04 6.27 -2.79
N SER A 47 4.29 5.93 -2.49
CA SER A 47 4.67 5.20 -1.27
C SER A 47 4.44 6.04 -0.01
N ILE A 48 4.77 7.34 -0.06
CA ILE A 48 4.47 8.28 1.03
C ILE A 48 2.95 8.37 1.23
N LEU A 49 2.18 8.53 0.15
CA LEU A 49 0.72 8.59 0.24
C LEU A 49 0.11 7.31 0.81
N LYS A 50 0.60 6.14 0.38
CA LYS A 50 0.22 4.83 0.93
C LYS A 50 0.57 4.71 2.41
N MET A 51 1.71 5.24 2.84
CA MET A 51 2.10 5.27 4.25
C MET A 51 1.11 6.11 5.07
N PHE A 52 0.76 7.32 4.60
CA PHE A 52 -0.25 8.16 5.27
C PHE A 52 -1.61 7.47 5.35
N ALA A 53 -2.10 6.90 4.24
CA ALA A 53 -3.38 6.18 4.22
C ALA A 53 -3.36 4.97 5.18
N SER A 54 -2.24 4.25 5.24
CA SER A 54 -2.05 3.11 6.14
C SER A 54 -2.06 3.55 7.61
N VAL A 55 -1.42 4.67 7.96
CA VAL A 55 -1.46 5.22 9.34
C VAL A 55 -2.89 5.60 9.73
N VAL A 56 -3.64 6.26 8.85
CA VAL A 56 -5.05 6.61 9.09
C VAL A 56 -5.89 5.34 9.33
N PHE A 57 -5.62 4.27 8.58
CA PHE A 57 -6.30 2.98 8.76
C PHE A 57 -5.89 2.25 10.04
N LEU A 58 -4.65 2.45 10.51
CA LEU A 58 -4.11 1.82 11.71
C LEU A 58 -4.65 2.46 13.01
N ILE A 59 -4.92 3.77 13.02
CA ILE A 59 -5.45 4.49 14.20
C ILE A 59 -6.67 3.78 14.84
N PRO A 60 -7.78 3.50 14.12
CA PRO A 60 -8.94 2.86 14.72
C PRO A 60 -8.62 1.46 15.27
N LEU A 61 -7.68 0.75 14.65
CA LEU A 61 -7.26 -0.59 15.09
C LEU A 61 -6.51 -0.54 16.42
N ILE A 62 -5.61 0.44 16.62
CA ILE A 62 -4.84 0.57 17.86
C ILE A 62 -5.63 1.25 18.99
N THR A 63 -6.67 2.02 18.68
CA THR A 63 -7.52 2.70 19.67
C THR A 63 -8.67 1.81 20.14
N ALA A 64 -8.95 0.68 19.48
CA ALA A 64 -9.92 -0.30 19.93
C ALA A 64 -9.56 -0.86 21.33
N ASP A 65 -10.58 -1.02 22.17
CA ASP A 65 -10.43 -1.47 23.56
C ASP A 65 -10.32 -3.00 23.61
N GLN A 66 -9.11 -3.50 23.37
CA GLN A 66 -8.79 -4.93 23.26
C GLN A 66 -7.68 -5.29 24.26
N ALA A 67 -7.80 -6.44 24.93
CA ALA A 67 -6.84 -6.91 25.95
C ALA A 67 -5.40 -7.07 25.43
N SER A 68 -5.21 -7.33 24.12
CA SER A 68 -3.89 -7.37 23.48
C SER A 68 -3.92 -6.75 22.08
N LYS A 69 -3.11 -5.72 21.85
CA LYS A 69 -3.04 -4.99 20.56
C LYS A 69 -2.00 -5.56 19.57
N ILE A 70 -1.14 -6.46 20.05
CA ILE A 70 -0.03 -7.05 19.27
C ILE A 70 -0.53 -7.86 18.07
N PRO A 71 -1.52 -8.78 18.21
CA PRO A 71 -1.99 -9.58 17.08
C PRO A 71 -2.58 -8.72 15.95
N ASP A 72 -3.29 -7.65 16.30
CA ASP A 72 -3.89 -6.72 15.34
C ASP A 72 -2.82 -5.92 14.59
N ALA A 73 -1.80 -5.44 15.31
CA ALA A 73 -0.66 -4.76 14.70
C ALA A 73 0.09 -5.67 13.71
N ILE A 74 0.36 -6.93 14.08
CA ILE A 74 1.02 -7.90 13.19
C ILE A 74 0.15 -8.16 11.96
N SER A 75 -1.16 -8.34 12.15
CA SER A 75 -2.13 -8.57 11.07
C SER A 75 -2.24 -7.40 10.09
N PHE A 76 -1.84 -6.19 10.50
CA PHE A 76 -1.73 -5.02 9.64
C PHE A 76 -0.35 -4.88 8.97
N PHE A 77 0.72 -4.96 9.76
CA PHE A 77 2.07 -4.67 9.27
C PHE A 77 2.63 -5.76 8.35
N VAL A 78 2.34 -7.04 8.62
CA VAL A 78 2.84 -8.13 7.77
C VAL A 78 2.33 -7.99 6.33
N PRO A 79 1.01 -7.82 6.09
CA PRO A 79 0.51 -7.54 4.74
C PRO A 79 1.10 -6.25 4.16
N TYR A 80 1.16 -5.16 4.93
CA TYR A 80 1.72 -3.90 4.46
C TYR A 80 3.12 -4.07 3.84
N PHE A 81 4.03 -4.78 4.51
CA PHE A 81 5.38 -5.03 4.01
C PHE A 81 5.40 -5.95 2.79
N ILE A 82 4.54 -6.97 2.73
CA ILE A 82 4.41 -7.83 1.55
C ILE A 82 4.00 -7.00 0.32
N TYR A 83 2.96 -6.17 0.46
CA TYR A 83 2.49 -5.32 -0.62
C TYR A 83 3.50 -4.22 -0.99
N LEU A 84 4.23 -3.66 -0.02
CA LEU A 84 5.32 -2.73 -0.29
C LEU A 84 6.46 -3.39 -1.08
N GLY A 85 6.80 -4.64 -0.74
CA GLY A 85 7.75 -5.46 -1.47
C GLY A 85 7.32 -5.69 -2.92
N LEU A 86 6.03 -5.98 -3.14
CA LEU A 86 5.45 -6.10 -4.49
C LEU A 86 5.54 -4.80 -5.28
N ASP A 87 5.16 -3.66 -4.68
CA ASP A 87 5.24 -2.35 -5.34
C ASP A 87 6.69 -2.02 -5.72
N THR A 88 7.63 -2.30 -4.81
CA THR A 88 9.07 -2.08 -5.02
C THR A 88 9.59 -2.98 -6.14
N TYR A 89 9.30 -4.29 -6.09
CA TYR A 89 9.71 -5.24 -7.11
C TYR A 89 9.16 -4.86 -8.49
N PHE A 90 7.88 -4.51 -8.57
CA PHE A 90 7.25 -4.07 -9.81
C PHE A 90 7.91 -2.80 -10.35
N THR A 91 8.17 -1.81 -9.50
CA THR A 91 8.84 -0.56 -9.90
C THR A 91 10.25 -0.82 -10.40
N LEU A 92 11.03 -1.66 -9.71
CA LEU A 92 12.37 -2.04 -10.14
C LEU A 92 12.35 -2.77 -11.48
N ARG A 93 11.41 -3.70 -11.67
CA ARG A 93 11.23 -4.40 -12.95
C ARG A 93 10.84 -3.43 -14.06
N LEU A 94 9.92 -2.50 -13.78
CA LEU A 94 9.49 -1.49 -14.74
C LEU A 94 10.68 -0.61 -15.14
N LEU A 95 11.45 -0.09 -14.17
CA LEU A 95 12.64 0.71 -14.41
C LEU A 95 13.74 -0.04 -15.17
N ALA A 96 13.90 -1.34 -14.90
CA ALA A 96 14.88 -2.17 -15.60
C ALA A 96 14.61 -2.28 -17.11
N GLN A 97 13.34 -2.20 -17.55
CA GLN A 97 12.99 -2.26 -18.98
C GLN A 97 13.59 -1.11 -19.81
N LYS A 98 13.91 0.03 -19.20
CA LYS A 98 14.62 1.13 -19.89
C LYS A 98 16.05 0.76 -20.26
N LYS A 99 16.70 -0.15 -19.52
CA LYS A 99 18.08 -0.53 -19.79
C LYS A 99 18.22 -1.34 -21.09
N ASP A 100 17.12 -1.92 -21.57
CA ASP A 100 17.06 -2.77 -22.76
C ASP A 100 16.46 -2.06 -24.00
N GLN A 101 16.15 -0.75 -23.90
CA GLN A 101 15.77 0.13 -25.02
C GLN A 101 16.89 1.12 -25.35
#